data_AF-A0A1I4GQ17-F1
#
_entry.id   AF-A0A1I4GQ17-F1
#
_cell.length_a   1.000
_cell.length_b   1.000
_cell.length_c   1.000
_cell.angle_alpha   90.00
_cell.angle_beta   90.00
_cell.angle_gamma   90.00
#
_symmetry.space_group_name_H-M   'P 1'
#
loop_
_entity.id
_entity.type
_entity.pdbx_description
1 polymer ?
#
loop_
_entity_poly.entity_id
_entity_poly.type
_entity_poly.pdbx_seq_one_letter_code
_entity_poly.pdbx_strand_id
1 'polypeptide(L)'
;MIPIRADGAVVEPVSVAELRAYLRLDSDDGGTEDGLLQALITAARASLEIEARRVLVPGRYRIALDAWPANGRLTLPLSPLVALVRAGLSDAKGVTELAAGLVRLGPDPIEAPGLLIDPTVPDPAGRTILIEVAAGFGGDGPPLPAPLRLAILRLAAARYEHRGDEPDAARTDAADLAAPFRRMRL
;
A
#
# COMPACT_ATOMS: atom_id res chain seq x y z
N MET A 1 -16.24 1.83 -1.71
CA MET A 1 -15.29 2.73 -1.02
C MET A 1 -13.87 2.37 -1.46
N ILE A 2 -13.14 3.33 -2.04
CA ILE A 2 -11.74 3.13 -2.49
C ILE A 2 -10.88 4.11 -1.70
N PRO A 3 -9.95 3.63 -0.83
CA PRO A 3 -9.00 4.52 -0.17
C PRO A 3 -8.10 5.22 -1.18
N ILE A 4 -7.90 6.52 -1.01
CA ILE A 4 -7.06 7.34 -1.87
C ILE A 4 -5.77 7.64 -1.10
N ARG A 5 -4.61 7.36 -1.69
CA ARG A 5 -3.33 7.74 -1.07
C ARG A 5 -3.24 9.26 -1.00
N ALA A 6 -2.95 9.78 0.18
CA ALA A 6 -2.84 11.22 0.47
C ALA A 6 -1.40 11.73 0.37
N ASP A 7 -0.40 10.85 0.51
CA ASP A 7 1.01 11.21 0.37
C ASP A 7 1.41 11.32 -1.10
N GLY A 8 2.37 12.23 -1.37
CA GLY A 8 2.93 12.44 -2.71
C GLY A 8 4.00 11.42 -3.08
N ALA A 9 5.26 11.75 -2.82
CA ALA A 9 6.41 10.95 -3.26
C ALA A 9 6.50 9.59 -2.54
N VAL A 10 6.87 8.57 -3.31
CA VAL A 10 7.01 7.18 -2.87
C VAL A 10 8.50 6.85 -2.84
N VAL A 11 9.00 6.38 -1.69
CA VAL A 11 10.34 5.79 -1.62
C VAL A 11 10.20 4.30 -1.92
N GLU A 12 10.75 3.86 -3.05
CA GLU A 12 10.64 2.46 -3.47
C GLU A 12 11.49 1.54 -2.56
N PRO A 13 11.04 0.29 -2.29
CA PRO A 13 11.77 -0.62 -1.39
C PRO A 13 13.09 -1.18 -1.97
N VAL A 14 13.28 -0.99 -3.27
CA VAL A 14 14.49 -1.33 -4.02
C VAL A 14 14.90 -0.06 -4.75
N SER A 15 16.17 0.32 -4.65
CA SER A 15 16.71 1.49 -5.34
C SER A 15 17.16 1.16 -6.77
N VAL A 16 17.29 2.18 -7.61
CA VAL A 16 17.87 2.04 -8.96
C VAL A 16 19.29 1.46 -8.88
N ALA A 17 20.11 1.92 -7.94
CA ALA A 17 21.47 1.41 -7.74
C ALA A 17 21.50 -0.11 -7.45
N GLU A 18 20.54 -0.59 -6.65
CA GLU A 18 20.43 -2.03 -6.34
C GLU A 18 20.00 -2.84 -7.56
N LEU A 19 19.06 -2.33 -8.36
CA LEU A 19 18.67 -3.00 -9.60
C LEU A 19 19.81 -2.99 -10.64
N ARG A 20 20.57 -1.88 -10.77
CA ARG A 20 21.76 -1.81 -11.63
C ARG A 20 22.81 -2.85 -11.24
N ALA A 21 23.11 -2.93 -9.94
CA ALA A 21 24.05 -3.92 -9.42
C ALA A 21 23.57 -5.36 -9.69
N TYR A 22 22.26 -5.61 -9.57
CA TYR A 22 21.66 -6.91 -9.87
C TYR A 22 21.76 -7.28 -11.35
N LEU A 23 21.47 -6.33 -12.24
CA LEU A 23 21.56 -6.48 -13.69
C LEU A 23 22.99 -6.44 -14.24
N ARG A 24 23.97 -6.13 -13.38
CA ARG A 24 25.39 -5.93 -13.75
C ARG A 24 25.56 -4.87 -14.85
N LEU A 25 24.78 -3.79 -14.78
CA LEU A 25 24.92 -2.65 -15.69
C LEU A 25 26.20 -1.89 -15.35
N ASP A 26 26.89 -1.42 -16.39
CA ASP A 26 28.11 -0.63 -16.27
C ASP A 26 27.83 0.67 -15.49
N SER A 27 28.76 1.11 -14.63
CA SER A 27 28.62 2.36 -13.87
C SER A 27 28.80 3.61 -14.73
N ASP A 28 29.39 3.45 -15.92
CA ASP A 28 29.90 4.56 -16.73
C ASP A 28 28.89 5.04 -17.81
N ASP A 29 27.68 4.48 -17.85
CA ASP A 29 26.62 4.84 -18.83
C ASP A 29 25.94 6.21 -18.57
N GLY A 30 26.38 6.93 -17.54
CA GLY A 30 25.87 8.24 -17.18
C GLY A 30 24.43 8.27 -16.63
N GLY A 31 23.85 7.14 -16.23
CA GLY A 31 22.47 7.10 -15.70
C GLY A 31 21.40 7.09 -16.78
N THR A 32 21.76 6.78 -18.03
CA THR A 32 20.86 6.88 -19.19
C THR A 32 19.57 6.05 -19.02
N GLU A 33 19.64 4.92 -18.32
CA GLU A 33 18.49 4.03 -18.08
C GLU A 33 17.82 4.19 -16.71
N ASP A 34 18.28 5.12 -15.86
CA ASP A 34 17.77 5.24 -14.49
C ASP A 34 16.26 5.50 -14.43
N GLY A 35 15.74 6.27 -15.39
CA GLY A 35 14.30 6.52 -15.52
C GLY A 35 13.51 5.26 -15.86
N LEU A 36 14.04 4.38 -16.73
CA LEU A 36 13.41 3.11 -17.06
C LEU A 36 13.46 2.14 -15.88
N LEU A 37 14.62 2.01 -15.23
CA LEU A 37 14.79 1.15 -14.06
C LEU A 37 13.86 1.57 -12.92
N GLN A 38 13.73 2.87 -12.68
CA GLN A 38 12.77 3.41 -11.72
C GLN A 38 11.33 3.03 -12.06
N ALA A 39 10.93 3.13 -13.33
CA ALA A 39 9.58 2.75 -13.76
C ALA A 39 9.32 1.25 -13.59
N LEU A 40 10.30 0.40 -13.88
CA LEU A 40 10.20 -1.05 -13.73
C LEU A 40 10.10 -1.48 -12.27
N ILE A 41 10.86 -0.85 -11.36
CA ILE A 41 10.76 -1.07 -9.91
C ILE A 41 9.34 -0.73 -9.43
N THR A 42 8.84 0.46 -9.79
CA THR A 42 7.48 0.91 -9.44
C THR A 42 6.43 -0.06 -9.95
N ALA A 43 6.56 -0.51 -11.20
CA ALA A 43 5.64 -1.47 -11.81
C ALA A 43 5.72 -2.85 -11.12
N ALA A 44 6.91 -3.31 -10.75
CA ALA A 44 7.11 -4.60 -10.06
C ALA A 44 6.48 -4.57 -8.66
N ARG A 45 6.74 -3.52 -7.87
CA ARG A 45 6.08 -3.29 -6.58
C ARG A 45 4.56 -3.29 -6.73
N ALA A 46 4.01 -2.51 -7.67
CA ALA A 46 2.56 -2.41 -7.86
C ALA A 46 1.91 -3.76 -8.21
N SER A 47 2.56 -4.59 -9.06
CA SER A 47 2.08 -5.94 -9.35
C SER A 47 2.08 -6.83 -8.11
N LEU A 48 3.13 -6.77 -7.29
CA LEU A 48 3.23 -7.54 -6.06
C LEU A 48 2.24 -7.07 -4.97
N GLU A 49 1.94 -5.78 -4.88
CA GLU A 49 0.89 -5.26 -3.98
C GLU A 49 -0.48 -5.84 -4.30
N ILE A 50 -0.80 -5.98 -5.60
CA ILE A 50 -2.05 -6.62 -6.06
C ILE A 50 -2.06 -8.11 -5.69
N GLU A 51 -0.97 -8.82 -5.99
CA GLU A 51 -0.87 -10.26 -5.77
C GLU A 51 -0.90 -10.62 -4.28
N ALA A 52 -0.10 -9.93 -3.46
CA ALA A 52 -0.01 -10.14 -2.03
C ALA A 52 -1.22 -9.55 -1.27
N ARG A 53 -1.93 -8.59 -1.88
CA ARG A 53 -2.94 -7.74 -1.22
C ARG A 53 -2.36 -7.03 0.00
N ARG A 54 -1.12 -6.58 -0.13
CA ARG A 54 -0.38 -5.81 0.87
C ARG A 54 0.09 -4.50 0.27
N VAL A 55 0.27 -3.50 1.11
CA VAL A 55 0.86 -2.20 0.80
C VAL A 55 2.35 -2.32 1.14
N LEU A 56 3.22 -2.27 0.13
CA LEU A 56 4.65 -2.58 0.31
C LEU A 56 5.49 -1.35 0.68
N VAL A 57 4.92 -0.15 0.54
CA VAL A 57 5.56 1.13 0.90
C VAL A 57 4.66 1.87 1.87
N PRO A 58 5.18 2.49 2.94
CA PRO A 58 4.32 3.15 3.90
C PRO A 58 3.64 4.37 3.28
N GLY A 59 2.41 4.63 3.69
CA GLY A 59 1.65 5.77 3.20
C GLY A 59 0.41 6.07 4.03
N ARG A 60 -0.05 7.31 3.89
CA ARG A 60 -1.33 7.79 4.41
C ARG A 60 -2.40 7.65 3.36
N TYR A 61 -3.57 7.19 3.79
CA TYR A 61 -4.73 6.94 2.95
C TYR A 61 -5.94 7.64 3.53
N ARG A 62 -6.67 8.33 2.64
CA ARG A 62 -7.92 8.99 2.94
C ARG A 62 -9.08 8.13 2.47
N ILE A 63 -10.08 8.03 3.32
CA ILE A 63 -11.30 7.28 3.12
C ILE A 63 -12.46 8.24 3.35
N ALA A 64 -13.38 8.29 2.39
CA ALA A 64 -14.62 9.04 2.49
C ALA A 64 -15.81 8.08 2.54
N LEU A 65 -16.75 8.36 3.44
CA LEU A 65 -17.99 7.60 3.63
C LEU A 65 -19.17 8.56 3.79
N ASP A 66 -20.34 8.15 3.34
CA ASP A 66 -21.58 8.93 3.51
C ASP A 66 -22.32 8.58 4.81
N ALA A 67 -22.09 7.37 5.32
CA ALA A 67 -22.71 6.87 6.55
C ALA A 67 -21.78 5.89 7.28
N TRP A 68 -21.97 5.78 8.60
CA TRP A 68 -21.30 4.75 9.39
C TRP A 68 -21.84 3.36 9.05
N PRO A 69 -20.99 2.32 9.04
CA PRO A 69 -21.44 0.95 8.83
C PRO A 69 -22.33 0.50 9.99
N ALA A 70 -23.50 -0.07 9.67
CA ALA A 70 -24.51 -0.46 10.67
C ALA A 70 -24.02 -1.49 11.69
N ASN A 71 -23.03 -2.31 11.33
CA ASN A 71 -22.42 -3.31 12.22
C ASN A 71 -21.25 -2.75 13.05
N GLY A 72 -20.99 -1.43 13.00
CA GLY A 72 -19.89 -0.79 13.72
C GLY A 72 -18.49 -1.20 13.24
N ARG A 73 -18.37 -1.81 12.04
CA ARG A 73 -17.09 -2.29 11.50
C ARG A 73 -16.86 -1.79 10.09
N LEU A 74 -15.73 -1.12 9.89
CA LEU A 74 -15.28 -0.68 8.57
C LEU A 74 -14.08 -1.51 8.12
N THR A 75 -14.32 -2.48 7.25
CA THR A 75 -13.22 -3.27 6.65
C THR A 75 -12.46 -2.42 5.64
N LEU A 76 -11.13 -2.46 5.68
CA LEU A 76 -10.26 -1.68 4.80
C LEU A 76 -9.43 -2.59 3.89
N PRO A 77 -9.26 -2.26 2.60
CA PRO A 77 -8.37 -3.02 1.72
C PRO A 77 -6.88 -2.67 1.91
N LEU A 78 -6.49 -2.16 3.09
CA LEU A 78 -5.16 -1.64 3.39
C LEU A 78 -4.49 -2.54 4.43
N SER A 79 -3.42 -3.23 4.06
CA SER A 79 -2.68 -4.12 4.96
C SER A 79 -1.18 -4.01 4.70
N PRO A 80 -0.33 -3.95 5.73
CA PRO A 80 -0.68 -3.84 7.15
C PRO A 80 -1.27 -2.46 7.46
N LEU A 81 -2.35 -2.42 8.24
CA LEU A 81 -2.91 -1.17 8.76
C LEU A 81 -2.08 -0.75 9.98
N VAL A 82 -1.53 0.47 9.99
CA VAL A 82 -0.56 0.88 11.01
C VAL A 82 -1.21 1.75 12.08
N ALA A 83 -1.94 2.79 11.66
CA ALA A 83 -2.52 3.75 12.58
C ALA A 83 -3.80 4.38 12.03
N LEU A 84 -4.72 4.72 12.93
CA LEU A 84 -5.71 5.74 12.66
C LEU A 84 -5.03 7.11 12.85
N VAL A 85 -4.97 7.91 11.80
CA VAL A 85 -4.36 9.26 11.87
C VAL A 85 -5.38 10.26 12.39
N ARG A 86 -6.59 10.25 11.80
CA ARG A 86 -7.73 11.06 12.27
C ARG A 86 -9.04 10.56 11.70
N ALA A 87 -10.14 10.89 12.36
CA ALA A 87 -11.49 10.69 11.87
C ALA A 87 -12.32 11.95 12.16
N GLY A 88 -13.15 12.36 11.20
CA GLY A 88 -13.91 13.60 11.29
C GLY A 88 -15.10 13.62 10.36
N LEU A 89 -15.93 14.66 10.52
CA LEU A 89 -17.04 14.97 9.63
C LEU A 89 -16.67 16.21 8.82
N SER A 90 -16.71 16.08 7.50
CA SER A 90 -16.38 17.13 6.55
C SER A 90 -17.64 17.86 6.09
N ASP A 91 -17.60 19.19 6.14
CA ASP A 91 -18.64 20.09 5.61
C ASP A 91 -18.00 21.29 4.87
N ALA A 92 -18.80 22.27 4.48
CA ALA A 92 -18.34 23.46 3.77
C ALA A 92 -17.35 24.35 4.57
N LYS A 93 -17.27 24.18 5.89
CA LYS A 93 -16.36 24.92 6.79
C LYS A 93 -15.07 24.16 7.09
N GLY A 94 -14.97 22.90 6.67
CA GLY A 94 -13.79 22.06 6.87
C GLY A 94 -14.13 20.73 7.55
N VAL A 95 -13.16 20.16 8.26
CA VAL A 95 -13.31 18.87 8.94
C VAL A 95 -13.43 19.11 10.44
N THR A 96 -14.57 18.72 11.01
CA THR A 96 -14.76 18.65 12.47
C THR A 96 -14.27 17.29 12.96
N GLU A 97 -13.23 17.27 13.78
CA GLU A 97 -12.67 16.02 14.30
C GLU A 97 -13.60 15.35 15.32
N LEU A 98 -13.61 14.02 15.30
CA LEU A 98 -14.32 13.21 16.27
C LEU A 98 -13.49 13.06 17.55
N ALA A 99 -14.18 12.90 18.68
CA ALA A 99 -13.53 12.58 19.94
C ALA A 99 -12.70 11.29 19.84
N ALA A 100 -11.56 11.28 20.52
CA ALA A 100 -10.69 10.11 20.58
C ALA A 100 -11.46 8.88 21.09
N GLY A 101 -11.19 7.73 20.49
CA GLY A 101 -11.83 6.47 20.85
C GLY A 101 -13.16 6.18 20.14
N LEU A 102 -13.82 7.14 19.48
CA LEU A 102 -15.04 6.84 18.71
C LEU A 102 -14.78 5.99 17.45
N VAL A 103 -13.58 6.12 16.90
CA VAL A 103 -13.07 5.28 15.82
C VAL A 103 -11.75 4.71 16.28
N ARG A 104 -11.57 3.39 16.17
CA ARG A 104 -10.39 2.67 16.68
C ARG A 104 -9.92 1.65 15.65
N LEU A 105 -8.65 1.27 15.70
CA LEU A 105 -8.17 0.14 14.90
C LEU A 105 -8.88 -1.16 15.30
N GLY A 106 -9.10 -2.02 14.32
CA GLY A 106 -9.49 -3.41 14.57
C GLY A 106 -8.40 -4.20 15.29
N PRO A 107 -8.77 -5.35 15.90
CA PRO A 107 -7.83 -6.16 16.69
C PRO A 107 -6.76 -6.84 15.83
N ASP A 108 -7.02 -7.04 14.54
CA ASP A 108 -6.10 -7.65 13.60
C ASP A 108 -5.83 -6.70 12.42
N PRO A 109 -4.83 -5.82 12.52
CA PRO A 109 -4.50 -4.87 11.47
C PRO A 109 -3.84 -5.50 10.23
N ILE A 110 -3.48 -6.78 10.28
CA ILE A 110 -2.70 -7.43 9.22
C ILE A 110 -3.63 -8.31 8.38
N GLU A 111 -4.30 -9.30 8.97
CA GLU A 111 -5.15 -10.25 8.21
C GLU A 111 -6.60 -9.81 8.09
N ALA A 112 -7.11 -9.01 9.04
CA ALA A 112 -8.46 -8.45 9.01
C ALA A 112 -8.47 -6.92 9.20
N PRO A 113 -7.69 -6.16 8.39
CA PRO A 113 -7.55 -4.72 8.55
C PRO A 113 -8.89 -4.00 8.49
N GLY A 114 -9.13 -3.17 9.49
CA GLY A 114 -10.37 -2.41 9.58
C GLY A 114 -10.39 -1.51 10.79
N LEU A 115 -11.49 -0.77 10.91
CA LEU A 115 -11.77 0.10 12.04
C LEU A 115 -13.02 -0.38 12.77
N LEU A 116 -13.00 -0.23 14.10
CA LEU A 116 -14.16 -0.37 14.96
C LEU A 116 -14.74 1.01 15.21
N ILE A 117 -16.05 1.13 15.00
CA ILE A 117 -16.81 2.35 15.17
C ILE A 117 -17.65 2.21 16.43
N ASP A 118 -17.51 3.15 17.36
CA ASP A 118 -18.27 3.15 18.59
C ASP A 118 -19.75 3.45 18.33
N PRO A 119 -20.70 2.73 18.96
CA PRO A 119 -22.13 3.01 18.78
C PRO A 119 -22.54 4.44 19.15
N THR A 120 -21.75 5.14 19.98
CA THR A 120 -22.02 6.53 20.36
C THR A 120 -21.45 7.55 19.37
N VAL A 121 -20.92 7.11 18.22
CA VAL A 121 -20.42 8.04 17.20
C VAL A 121 -21.58 8.94 16.70
N PRO A 122 -21.36 10.25 16.53
CA PRO A 122 -22.40 11.14 16.02
C PRO A 122 -22.89 10.75 14.63
N ASP A 123 -24.19 10.93 14.38
CA ASP A 123 -24.76 10.85 13.04
C ASP A 123 -24.10 11.91 12.14
N PRO A 124 -23.61 11.53 10.94
CA PRO A 124 -23.05 12.48 9.99
C PRO A 124 -24.02 13.60 9.60
N ALA A 125 -25.34 13.40 9.69
CA ALA A 125 -26.38 14.39 9.38
C ALA A 125 -26.19 15.04 8.00
N GLY A 126 -25.88 14.20 7.00
CA GLY A 126 -25.64 14.64 5.61
C GLY A 126 -24.22 15.16 5.32
N ARG A 127 -23.30 15.13 6.31
CA ARG A 127 -21.88 15.45 6.12
C ARG A 127 -21.09 14.22 5.69
N THR A 128 -20.01 14.42 4.94
CA THR A 128 -19.11 13.32 4.55
C THR A 128 -18.22 12.94 5.72
N ILE A 129 -18.21 11.66 6.10
CA ILE A 129 -17.24 11.13 7.05
C ILE A 129 -15.89 11.04 6.34
N LEU A 130 -14.86 11.62 6.95
CA LEU A 130 -13.49 11.59 6.46
C LEU A 130 -12.60 10.88 7.47
N ILE A 131 -11.91 9.84 7.02
CA ILE A 131 -10.98 9.07 7.83
C ILE A 131 -9.63 9.06 7.14
N GLU A 132 -8.57 9.30 7.90
CA GLU A 132 -7.20 9.12 7.44
C GLU A 132 -6.52 8.04 8.27
N VAL A 133 -5.87 7.11 7.58
CA VAL A 133 -5.12 6.01 8.18
C VAL A 133 -3.72 5.94 7.61
N ALA A 134 -2.77 5.43 8.38
CA ALA A 134 -1.45 5.02 7.91
C ALA A 134 -1.48 3.51 7.65
N ALA A 135 -0.90 3.07 6.54
CA ALA A 135 -0.77 1.68 6.18
C ALA A 135 0.52 1.42 5.39
N GLY A 136 0.99 0.18 5.41
CA GLY A 136 2.14 -0.29 4.65
C GLY A 136 3.29 -0.79 5.50
N PHE A 137 4.18 -1.55 4.86
CA PHE A 137 5.44 -1.97 5.46
C PHE A 137 6.43 -0.81 5.55
N GLY A 138 7.32 -0.83 6.56
CA GLY A 138 8.31 0.22 6.81
C GLY A 138 7.76 1.45 7.54
N GLY A 139 8.63 2.40 7.85
CA GLY A 139 8.29 3.52 8.73
C GLY A 139 7.86 3.02 10.11
N ASP A 140 6.67 3.43 10.56
CA ASP A 140 6.05 2.95 11.81
C ASP A 140 5.36 1.58 11.63
N GLY A 141 5.28 1.06 10.41
CA GLY A 141 4.74 -0.26 10.11
C GLY A 141 5.75 -1.39 10.35
N PRO A 142 5.32 -2.65 10.21
CA PRO A 142 6.24 -3.78 10.29
C PRO A 142 7.31 -3.69 9.19
N PRO A 143 8.52 -4.24 9.41
CA PRO A 143 9.57 -4.23 8.39
C PRO A 143 9.13 -5.02 7.15
N LEU A 144 9.49 -4.53 5.96
CA LEU A 144 9.22 -5.26 4.72
C LEU A 144 9.94 -6.62 4.73
N PRO A 145 9.23 -7.75 4.56
CA PRO A 145 9.86 -9.05 4.47
C PRO A 145 10.87 -9.13 3.33
N ALA A 146 12.07 -9.64 3.63
CA ALA A 146 13.15 -9.79 2.65
C ALA A 146 12.73 -10.55 1.36
N PRO A 147 11.89 -11.60 1.41
CA PRO A 147 11.42 -12.27 0.20
C PRO A 147 10.60 -11.35 -0.73
N LEU A 148 9.76 -10.46 -0.18
CA LEU A 148 8.98 -9.51 -0.99
C LEU A 148 9.88 -8.47 -1.64
N ARG A 149 10.91 -8.01 -0.92
CA ARG A 149 11.93 -7.12 -1.49
C ARG A 149 12.71 -7.80 -2.63
N LEU A 150 13.10 -9.06 -2.45
CA LEU A 150 13.74 -9.86 -3.51
C LEU A 150 12.80 -10.09 -4.71
N ALA A 151 11.52 -10.31 -4.47
CA ALA A 151 10.51 -10.46 -5.52
C ALA A 151 10.40 -9.20 -6.39
N ILE A 152 10.42 -8.01 -5.78
CA ILE A 152 10.45 -6.72 -6.52
C ILE A 152 11.68 -6.68 -7.43
N LEU A 153 12.86 -6.97 -6.88
CA LEU A 153 14.13 -6.92 -7.61
C LEU A 153 14.12 -7.89 -8.81
N ARG A 154 13.70 -9.14 -8.60
CA ARG A 154 13.65 -10.17 -9.64
C ARG A 154 12.63 -9.85 -10.73
N LEU A 155 11.45 -9.38 -10.36
CA LEU A 155 10.40 -9.04 -11.32
C LEU A 155 10.79 -7.80 -12.15
N ALA A 156 11.41 -6.79 -11.54
CA ALA A 156 11.90 -5.62 -12.25
C ALA A 156 13.02 -5.98 -13.23
N ALA A 157 13.97 -6.83 -12.81
CA ALA A 157 15.04 -7.33 -13.67
C ALA A 157 14.51 -8.13 -14.86
N ALA A 158 13.57 -9.05 -14.62
CA ALA A 158 13.01 -9.86 -15.70
C ALA A 158 12.27 -9.01 -16.75
N ARG A 159 11.56 -7.96 -16.33
CA ARG A 159 10.91 -7.00 -17.25
C ARG A 159 11.91 -6.13 -18.00
N TYR A 160 13.05 -5.82 -17.39
CA TYR A 160 14.13 -5.10 -18.06
C TYR A 160 14.75 -5.95 -19.18
N GLU A 161 14.93 -7.25 -18.94
CA GLU A 161 15.51 -8.20 -19.90
C GLU A 161 14.55 -8.53 -21.06
N HIS A 162 13.24 -8.54 -20.82
CA HIS A 162 12.21 -8.95 -21.80
C HIS A 162 11.28 -7.78 -22.16
N ARG A 163 11.71 -6.91 -23.08
CA ARG A 163 11.05 -5.61 -23.35
C ARG A 163 9.93 -5.59 -24.40
N GLY A 164 9.51 -6.72 -24.98
CA GLY A 164 8.29 -6.74 -25.81
C GLY A 164 8.25 -7.62 -27.06
N ASP A 165 9.30 -8.36 -27.38
CA ASP A 165 9.30 -9.24 -28.56
C ASP A 165 8.88 -10.68 -28.25
N GLU A 166 8.72 -11.01 -26.96
CA GLU A 166 8.36 -12.33 -26.49
C GLU A 166 6.97 -12.28 -25.82
N PRO A 167 6.16 -13.36 -25.90
CA PRO A 167 4.98 -13.47 -25.05
C PRO A 167 5.41 -13.26 -23.58
N ASP A 168 4.55 -12.62 -22.77
CA ASP A 168 4.79 -12.32 -21.35
C ASP A 168 5.01 -13.62 -20.54
N ALA A 169 6.20 -14.19 -20.70
CA ALA A 169 6.59 -15.53 -20.33
C ALA A 169 7.72 -15.50 -19.31
N ALA A 170 8.06 -14.32 -18.78
CA ALA A 170 8.96 -14.13 -17.66
C ALA A 170 8.34 -14.78 -16.39
N ARG A 171 8.37 -16.11 -16.34
CA ARG A 171 8.14 -16.90 -15.14
C ARG A 171 9.29 -16.60 -14.19
N THR A 172 9.09 -15.57 -13.39
CA THR A 172 9.88 -15.38 -12.17
C THR A 172 9.25 -16.20 -11.05
N ASP A 173 10.05 -16.63 -10.09
CA ASP A 173 9.56 -17.17 -8.82
C ASP A 173 9.07 -16.05 -7.88
N ALA A 174 8.86 -14.82 -8.39
CA ALA A 174 8.34 -13.69 -7.61
C ALA A 174 6.96 -14.00 -7.02
N ALA A 175 6.13 -14.76 -7.73
CA ALA A 175 4.84 -15.23 -7.23
C ALA A 175 5.00 -16.21 -6.05
N ASP A 176 6.03 -17.07 -6.08
CA ASP A 176 6.34 -18.03 -5.02
C ASP A 176 6.91 -17.32 -3.79
N LEU A 177 7.80 -16.33 -4.00
CA LEU A 177 8.32 -15.47 -2.95
C LEU A 177 7.21 -14.65 -2.27
N ALA A 178 6.18 -14.26 -3.01
CA ALA A 178 5.02 -13.53 -2.49
C ALA A 178 3.94 -14.43 -1.87
N ALA A 179 3.90 -15.72 -2.23
CA ALA A 179 2.83 -16.64 -1.83
C ALA A 179 2.59 -16.69 -0.31
N PRO A 180 3.63 -16.78 0.56
CA PRO A 180 3.44 -16.81 2.01
C PRO A 180 2.82 -15.52 2.60
N PHE A 181 2.89 -14.40 1.86
CA PHE A 181 2.44 -13.10 2.33
C PHE A 181 1.06 -12.71 1.79
N ARG A 182 0.46 -13.56 0.94
CA ARG A 182 -0.86 -13.29 0.36
C ARG A 182 -1.93 -13.27 1.45
N ARG A 183 -2.70 -12.18 1.49
CA ARG A 183 -3.89 -12.12 2.35
C ARG A 183 -5.00 -12.98 1.76
N MET A 184 -5.30 -14.10 2.41
CA MET A 184 -6.44 -14.94 2.03
C MET A 184 -7.75 -14.22 2.36
N ARG A 185 -8.72 -14.30 1.44
CA ARG A 185 -10.09 -13.90 1.72
C ARG A 185 -10.87 -15.18 1.93
N LEU A 186 -11.19 -15.48 3.19
CA LEU A 186 -12.11 -16.57 3.55
C LEU A 186 -13.54 -16.17 3.18
#